data_AF-A0A7W1D848-F1
#
_entry.id   AF-A0A7W1D848-F1
#
_cell.length_a   1.000
_cell.length_b   1.000
_cell.length_c   1.000
_cell.angle_alpha   90.00
_cell.angle_beta   90.00
_cell.angle_gamma   90.00
#
_symmetry.space_group_name_H-M   'P 1'
#
loop_
_entity.id
_entity.type
_entity.pdbx_description
1 polymer ?
#
loop_
_entity_poly.entity_id
_entity_poly.type
_entity_poly.pdbx_seq_one_letter_code
_entity_poly.pdbx_strand_id
1 'polypeptide(L)'
;EGEGPEGALRYSVTARLAGKVFEQLKLDINLTNEDPRPVEIVEIKRNPFAFIGELPLKLPMISPAQQLAEKLHAYTRRYAEGASSRPRDLFDMLVIAQEIVLPTSGEIAVLCRQTFDMRKTPWPPEFNPPPADWESPWLGFITDYPIPWRTAANGYEALAGFWLPILKDALPEFSEWHPDVWEWKRG
;
A
#
# COMPACT_ATOMS: atom_id res chain seq x y z
N GLU A 1 4.17 1.53 -15.27
CA GLU A 1 3.54 0.71 -16.32
C GLU A 1 2.71 -0.35 -15.62
N GLY A 2 1.49 -0.64 -16.09
CA GLY A 2 0.64 -1.64 -15.42
C GLY A 2 1.13 -3.05 -15.62
N GLU A 3 0.83 -3.90 -14.65
CA GLU A 3 1.55 -5.15 -14.43
C GLU A 3 0.77 -6.41 -14.90
N GLY A 4 -0.06 -6.28 -15.93
CA GLY A 4 -0.76 -7.40 -16.60
C GLY A 4 -0.29 -7.58 -18.06
N PRO A 5 -0.61 -8.71 -18.73
CA PRO A 5 -0.22 -8.98 -20.12
C PRO A 5 -0.80 -7.98 -21.14
N GLU A 6 -1.87 -7.26 -20.77
CA GLU A 6 -2.45 -6.17 -21.57
C GLU A 6 -2.00 -4.76 -21.11
N GLY A 7 -1.17 -4.67 -20.07
CA GLY A 7 -0.77 -3.40 -19.43
C GLY A 7 -1.87 -2.75 -18.58
N ALA A 8 -1.55 -1.64 -17.91
CA ALA A 8 -2.57 -0.79 -17.27
C ALA A 8 -3.20 0.09 -18.34
N LEU A 9 -4.53 0.11 -18.39
CA LEU A 9 -5.25 1.10 -19.16
C LEU A 9 -5.31 2.39 -18.36
N ARG A 10 -4.73 3.47 -18.90
CA ARG A 10 -4.71 4.79 -18.28
C ARG A 10 -5.68 5.72 -18.99
N TYR A 11 -6.73 6.14 -18.31
CA TYR A 11 -7.73 7.08 -18.81
C TYR A 11 -7.56 8.45 -18.18
N SER A 12 -7.93 9.49 -18.93
CA SER A 12 -8.10 10.85 -18.37
C SER A 12 -9.58 11.07 -18.11
N VAL A 13 -9.94 11.37 -16.87
CA VAL A 13 -11.32 11.62 -16.45
C VAL A 13 -11.48 13.10 -16.17
N THR A 14 -12.48 13.73 -16.79
CA THR A 14 -12.84 15.13 -16.54
C THR A 14 -14.11 15.17 -15.69
N ALA A 15 -13.98 15.56 -14.42
CA ALA A 15 -15.12 15.81 -13.56
C ALA A 15 -15.70 17.21 -13.86
N ARG A 16 -17.02 17.29 -14.04
CA ARG A 16 -17.73 18.56 -14.30
C ARG A 16 -18.79 18.80 -13.23
N LEU A 17 -18.90 20.04 -12.77
CA LEU A 17 -19.94 20.50 -11.85
C LEU A 17 -20.69 21.68 -12.50
N ALA A 18 -22.01 21.55 -12.64
CA ALA A 18 -22.86 22.53 -13.32
C ALA A 18 -22.32 22.95 -14.71
N GLY A 19 -21.84 21.96 -15.49
CA GLY A 19 -21.30 22.16 -16.85
C GLY A 19 -19.85 22.67 -16.92
N LYS A 20 -19.29 23.20 -15.83
CA LYS A 20 -17.89 23.66 -15.76
C LYS A 20 -16.97 22.52 -15.35
N VAL A 21 -15.73 22.52 -15.84
CA VAL A 21 -14.70 21.58 -15.39
C VAL A 21 -14.39 21.89 -13.92
N PHE A 22 -14.51 20.88 -13.08
CA PHE A 22 -14.16 20.95 -11.67
C PHE A 22 -12.75 20.41 -11.43
N GLU A 23 -12.45 19.22 -11.97
CA GLU A 23 -11.17 18.54 -11.79
C GLU A 23 -10.85 17.65 -12.99
N GLN A 24 -9.56 17.40 -13.25
CA GLN A 24 -9.12 16.39 -14.21
C GLN A 24 -8.16 15.42 -13.53
N LEU A 25 -8.50 14.14 -13.55
CA LEU A 25 -7.71 13.09 -12.90
C LEU A 25 -7.33 11.98 -13.88
N LYS A 26 -6.30 11.21 -13.51
CA LYS A 26 -5.90 10.00 -14.22
C LYS A 26 -6.50 8.79 -13.50
N LEU A 27 -7.13 7.91 -14.26
CA LEU A 27 -7.66 6.64 -13.77
C LEU A 27 -6.82 5.50 -14.36
N ASP A 28 -6.15 4.76 -13.51
CA ASP A 28 -5.40 3.56 -13.88
C ASP A 28 -6.27 2.32 -13.62
N ILE A 29 -6.49 1.52 -14.66
CA ILE A 29 -7.25 0.27 -14.61
C ILE A 29 -6.29 -0.88 -14.92
N ASN A 30 -6.06 -1.74 -13.93
CA ASN A 30 -5.32 -2.98 -14.11
C ASN A 30 -6.31 -4.11 -14.40
N LEU A 31 -6.19 -4.74 -15.57
CA LEU A 31 -6.96 -5.92 -15.91
C LEU A 31 -6.22 -7.16 -15.40
N THR A 32 -6.90 -7.97 -14.59
CA THR A 32 -6.43 -9.27 -14.12
C THR A 32 -7.44 -10.34 -14.55
N ASN A 33 -6.94 -11.50 -15.00
CA ASN A 33 -7.80 -12.56 -15.52
C ASN A 33 -8.71 -13.14 -14.44
N GLU A 34 -8.27 -13.13 -13.18
CA GLU A 34 -9.06 -13.40 -11.97
C GLU A 34 -8.16 -13.13 -10.75
N ASP A 35 -8.67 -12.45 -9.74
CA ASP A 35 -8.07 -12.37 -8.40
C ASP A 35 -9.07 -12.97 -7.41
N PRO A 36 -8.77 -14.13 -6.79
CA PRO A 36 -9.73 -14.83 -5.94
C PRO A 36 -9.88 -14.20 -4.55
N ARG A 37 -9.07 -13.18 -4.23
CA ARG A 37 -9.08 -12.53 -2.91
C ARG A 37 -10.29 -11.61 -2.78
N PRO A 38 -10.96 -11.58 -1.62
CA PRO A 38 -12.17 -10.80 -1.43
C PRO A 38 -11.87 -9.29 -1.38
N VAL A 39 -12.86 -8.51 -1.81
CA VAL A 39 -12.91 -7.06 -1.55
C VAL A 39 -13.76 -6.78 -0.31
N GLU A 40 -13.43 -5.71 0.40
CA GLU A 40 -14.20 -5.17 1.51
C GLU A 40 -14.90 -3.87 1.09
N ILE A 41 -16.09 -3.61 1.65
CA ILE A 41 -16.78 -2.34 1.44
C ILE A 41 -16.28 -1.35 2.49
N VAL A 42 -15.55 -0.34 2.04
CA VAL A 42 -15.00 0.72 2.89
C VAL A 42 -15.88 1.96 2.79
N GLU A 43 -16.29 2.49 3.94
CA GLU A 43 -16.94 3.79 4.03
C GLU A 43 -15.88 4.89 4.16
N ILE A 44 -15.86 5.83 3.22
CA ILE A 44 -14.91 6.95 3.21
C ILE A 44 -15.33 7.97 4.28
N LYS A 45 -14.60 8.00 5.39
CA LYS A 45 -14.87 8.89 6.54
C LYS A 45 -14.91 10.37 6.17
N ARG A 46 -14.05 10.80 5.23
CA ARG A 46 -14.01 12.19 4.76
C ARG A 46 -15.06 12.41 3.68
N ASN A 47 -16.18 13.02 4.04
CA ASN A 47 -17.24 13.40 3.10
C ASN A 47 -17.27 14.92 2.86
N PRO A 48 -16.61 15.44 1.81
CA PRO A 48 -16.63 16.88 1.51
C PRO A 48 -18.00 17.40 1.06
N PHE A 49 -18.97 16.53 0.76
CA PHE A 49 -20.32 16.89 0.31
C PHE A 49 -21.39 16.75 1.40
N ALA A 50 -21.00 16.44 2.64
CA ALA A 50 -21.94 16.32 3.75
C ALA A 50 -22.77 17.59 3.98
N PHE A 51 -22.24 18.77 3.64
CA PHE A 51 -22.92 20.06 3.78
C PHE A 51 -24.17 20.23 2.90
N ILE A 52 -24.31 19.41 1.84
CA ILE A 52 -25.51 19.34 1.00
C ILE A 52 -26.36 18.09 1.28
N GLY A 53 -26.07 17.36 2.36
CA GLY A 53 -26.83 16.19 2.78
C GLY A 53 -26.46 14.88 2.07
N GLU A 54 -25.38 14.86 1.29
CA GLU A 54 -24.90 13.64 0.65
C GLU A 54 -24.36 12.64 1.68
N LEU A 55 -24.67 11.36 1.49
CA LEU A 55 -24.19 10.28 2.35
C LEU A 55 -22.70 9.99 2.09
N PRO A 56 -21.96 9.47 3.09
CA PRO A 56 -20.59 9.01 2.88
C PRO A 56 -20.50 7.98 1.75
N LEU A 57 -19.45 8.11 0.95
CA LEU A 57 -19.19 7.20 -0.17
C LEU A 57 -18.77 5.82 0.36
N LYS A 58 -19.33 4.75 -0.20
CA LYS A 58 -18.96 3.36 0.07
C LYS A 58 -18.36 2.74 -1.18
N LEU A 59 -17.14 2.22 -1.08
CA LEU A 59 -16.40 1.65 -2.21
C LEU A 59 -15.90 0.24 -1.89
N PRO A 60 -15.96 -0.69 -2.85
CA PRO A 60 -15.20 -1.93 -2.76
C PRO A 60 -13.70 -1.62 -2.85
N MET A 61 -12.93 -2.10 -1.89
CA MET A 61 -11.48 -1.95 -1.82
C MET A 61 -10.85 -3.31 -1.51
N ILE A 62 -9.62 -3.51 -1.97
CA ILE A 62 -8.80 -4.64 -1.51
C ILE A 62 -8.43 -4.44 -0.04
N SER A 63 -8.31 -5.53 0.71
CA SER A 63 -8.03 -5.48 2.15
C SER A 63 -6.68 -4.80 2.43
N PRO A 64 -6.48 -4.21 3.63
CA PRO A 64 -5.20 -3.61 4.01
C PRO A 64 -4.03 -4.57 3.89
N ALA A 65 -4.23 -5.84 4.23
CA ALA A 65 -3.20 -6.86 4.10
C ALA A 65 -2.87 -7.20 2.63
N GLN A 66 -3.84 -7.17 1.72
CA GLN A 66 -3.56 -7.26 0.28
C GLN A 66 -2.81 -6.01 -0.21
N GLN A 67 -3.18 -4.81 0.22
CA GLN A 67 -2.47 -3.58 -0.12
C GLN A 67 -0.99 -3.63 0.34
N LEU A 68 -0.74 -4.08 1.57
CA LEU A 68 0.61 -4.29 2.10
C LEU A 68 1.39 -5.32 1.28
N ALA A 69 0.78 -6.46 0.94
CA ALA A 69 1.40 -7.50 0.13
C ALA A 69 1.81 -7.01 -1.26
N GLU A 70 0.92 -6.27 -1.93
CA GLU A 70 1.18 -5.69 -3.25
C GLU A 70 2.27 -4.62 -3.20
N LYS A 71 2.27 -3.77 -2.16
CA LYS A 71 3.32 -2.76 -1.94
C LYS A 71 4.67 -3.38 -1.60
N LEU A 72 4.71 -4.46 -0.81
CA LEU A 72 5.94 -5.20 -0.52
C LEU A 72 6.53 -5.82 -1.79
N HIS A 73 5.69 -6.47 -2.60
CA HIS A 73 6.11 -7.00 -3.89
C HIS A 73 6.64 -5.89 -4.81
N ALA A 74 5.90 -4.79 -4.93
CA ALA A 74 6.31 -3.62 -5.69
C ALA A 74 7.67 -3.06 -5.23
N TYR A 75 7.86 -2.87 -3.93
CA TYR A 75 9.09 -2.37 -3.31
C TYR A 75 10.30 -3.28 -3.59
N THR A 76 10.11 -4.59 -3.47
CA THR A 76 11.20 -5.58 -3.62
C THR A 76 11.55 -5.88 -5.08
N ARG A 77 10.71 -5.44 -6.02
CA ARG A 77 10.94 -5.61 -7.45
C ARG A 77 11.95 -4.58 -7.98
N ARG A 78 13.19 -5.01 -8.20
CA ARG A 78 14.23 -4.23 -8.89
C ARG A 78 13.90 -4.13 -10.39
N TYR A 79 13.44 -2.96 -10.84
CA TYR A 79 13.47 -2.62 -12.27
C TYR A 79 14.79 -1.91 -12.59
N ALA A 80 15.35 -2.21 -13.76
CA ALA A 80 16.62 -1.63 -14.20
C ALA A 80 16.49 -0.16 -14.62
N GLU A 81 15.31 0.36 -15.00
CA GLU A 81 15.17 1.72 -15.54
C GLU A 81 13.79 2.32 -15.24
N GLY A 82 13.74 3.60 -14.81
CA GLY A 82 12.52 4.40 -14.66
C GLY A 82 12.45 5.22 -13.36
N ALA A 83 11.72 6.34 -13.37
CA ALA A 83 11.38 7.10 -12.17
C ALA A 83 10.58 6.19 -11.22
N SER A 84 11.23 5.78 -10.15
CA SER A 84 10.74 4.77 -9.22
C SER A 84 9.54 5.31 -8.43
N SER A 85 8.36 4.69 -8.55
CA SER A 85 7.23 4.89 -7.61
C SER A 85 7.45 4.18 -6.27
N ARG A 86 8.58 3.48 -6.11
CA ARG A 86 8.89 2.65 -4.94
C ARG A 86 9.14 3.41 -3.65
N PRO A 87 9.65 4.66 -3.63
CA PRO A 87 9.66 5.47 -2.41
C PRO A 87 8.25 5.63 -1.83
N ARG A 88 7.24 5.73 -2.71
CA ARG A 88 5.83 5.83 -2.29
C ARG A 88 5.31 4.53 -1.72
N ASP A 89 5.70 3.38 -2.28
CA ASP A 89 5.33 2.07 -1.74
C ASP A 89 5.85 1.88 -0.30
N LEU A 90 7.09 2.29 -0.02
CA LEU A 90 7.66 2.30 1.33
C LEU A 90 6.87 3.22 2.27
N PHE A 91 6.58 4.45 1.84
CA PHE A 91 5.79 5.41 2.62
C PHE A 91 4.37 4.91 2.92
N ASP A 92 3.67 4.39 1.93
CA ASP A 92 2.30 3.94 2.09
C ASP A 92 2.21 2.71 3.01
N MET A 93 3.20 1.81 3.00
CA MET A 93 3.24 0.71 3.96
C MET A 93 3.36 1.21 5.41
N LEU A 94 4.14 2.26 5.67
CA LEU A 94 4.19 2.90 7.00
C LEU A 94 2.82 3.45 7.39
N VAL A 95 2.17 4.19 6.49
CA VAL A 95 0.86 4.80 6.76
C VAL A 95 -0.18 3.72 7.04
N ILE A 96 -0.22 2.64 6.23
CA ILE A 96 -1.15 1.53 6.46
C ILE A 96 -0.87 0.86 7.80
N ALA A 97 0.40 0.56 8.10
CA ALA A 97 0.77 -0.06 9.38
C ALA A 97 0.50 0.85 10.59
N GLN A 98 0.52 2.17 10.41
CA GLN A 98 0.26 3.12 11.49
C GLN A 98 -1.24 3.35 11.73
N GLU A 99 -2.02 3.51 10.67
CA GLU A 99 -3.37 4.09 10.74
C GLU A 99 -4.49 3.06 10.65
N ILE A 100 -4.20 1.84 10.17
CA ILE A 100 -5.20 0.83 9.86
C ILE A 100 -5.07 -0.35 10.82
N VAL A 101 -6.22 -0.84 11.30
CA VAL A 101 -6.26 -2.10 12.05
C VAL A 101 -5.94 -3.24 11.08
N LEU A 102 -4.83 -3.93 11.34
CA LEU A 102 -4.35 -5.00 10.50
C LEU A 102 -4.84 -6.36 11.00
N PRO A 103 -5.02 -7.35 10.10
CA PRO A 103 -5.22 -8.73 10.49
C PRO A 103 -3.95 -9.32 11.10
N THR A 104 -4.03 -10.57 11.53
CA THR A 104 -2.91 -11.25 12.18
C THR A 104 -1.70 -11.42 11.25
N SER A 105 -0.52 -11.58 11.84
CA SER A 105 0.72 -11.78 11.06
C SER A 105 0.63 -12.97 10.08
N GLY A 106 -0.08 -14.05 10.45
CA GLY A 106 -0.31 -15.22 9.60
C GLY A 106 -1.15 -14.89 8.37
N GLU A 107 -2.23 -14.14 8.53
CA GLU A 107 -3.10 -13.71 7.43
C GLU A 107 -2.35 -12.79 6.46
N ILE A 108 -1.55 -11.86 6.97
CA ILE A 108 -0.67 -11.02 6.14
C ILE A 108 0.31 -11.89 5.36
N ALA A 109 0.96 -12.86 6.01
CA ALA A 109 1.91 -13.76 5.36
C ALA A 109 1.25 -14.59 4.24
N VAL A 110 0.00 -15.03 4.43
CA VAL A 110 -0.77 -15.75 3.40
C VAL A 110 -1.03 -14.86 2.18
N LEU A 111 -1.51 -13.62 2.38
CA LEU A 111 -1.76 -12.70 1.26
C LEU A 111 -0.48 -12.25 0.55
N CYS A 112 0.63 -12.19 1.28
CA CYS A 112 1.93 -11.98 0.67
C CYS A 112 2.33 -13.16 -0.22
N ARG A 113 2.28 -14.39 0.28
CA ARG A 113 2.55 -15.60 -0.54
C ARG A 113 1.68 -15.63 -1.79
N GLN A 114 0.38 -15.41 -1.65
CA GLN A 114 -0.54 -15.36 -2.80
C GLN A 114 -0.16 -14.28 -3.81
N THR A 115 0.17 -13.06 -3.36
CA THR A 115 0.65 -12.00 -4.25
C THR A 115 1.89 -12.44 -5.02
N PHE A 116 2.91 -12.94 -4.32
CA PHE A 116 4.17 -13.35 -4.93
C PHE A 116 3.98 -14.53 -5.90
N ASP A 117 3.13 -15.50 -5.58
CA ASP A 117 2.76 -16.63 -6.43
C ASP A 117 2.05 -16.17 -7.72
N MET A 118 1.05 -15.29 -7.60
CA MET A 118 0.35 -14.71 -8.75
C MET A 118 1.29 -13.94 -9.67
N ARG A 119 2.31 -13.28 -9.08
CA ARG A 119 3.35 -12.53 -9.80
C ARG A 119 4.51 -13.41 -10.28
N LYS A 120 4.50 -14.71 -9.94
CA LYS A 120 5.54 -15.69 -10.29
C LYS A 120 6.94 -15.25 -9.83
N THR A 121 7.01 -14.69 -8.63
CA THR A 121 8.25 -14.24 -7.98
C THR A 121 8.45 -14.98 -6.64
N PRO A 122 9.69 -15.24 -6.20
CA PRO A 122 9.94 -16.01 -4.98
C PRO A 122 9.47 -15.31 -3.70
N TRP A 123 8.97 -16.09 -2.74
CA TRP A 123 8.70 -15.68 -1.36
C TRP A 123 9.57 -16.48 -0.37
N PRO A 124 10.11 -15.88 0.71
CA PRO A 124 10.08 -14.45 1.03
C PRO A 124 11.07 -13.65 0.15
N PRO A 125 10.78 -12.39 -0.17
CA PRO A 125 11.75 -11.51 -0.83
C PRO A 125 12.86 -11.05 0.12
N GLU A 126 13.96 -10.58 -0.45
CA GLU A 126 14.92 -9.78 0.29
C GLU A 126 14.37 -8.36 0.52
N PHE A 127 14.18 -7.99 1.78
CA PHE A 127 13.79 -6.63 2.16
C PHE A 127 15.05 -5.78 2.41
N ASN A 128 15.55 -5.16 1.34
CA ASN A 128 16.78 -4.36 1.37
C ASN A 128 16.50 -2.88 1.67
N PRO A 129 17.45 -2.12 2.25
CA PRO A 129 17.32 -0.68 2.47
C PRO A 129 17.08 0.11 1.18
N PRO A 130 16.35 1.25 1.24
CA PRO A 130 16.16 2.12 0.10
C PRO A 130 17.49 2.81 -0.28
N PRO A 131 17.71 3.11 -1.57
CA PRO A 131 18.84 3.92 -2.00
C PRO A 131 18.70 5.39 -1.53
N ALA A 132 19.84 6.08 -1.41
CA ALA A 132 19.89 7.44 -0.85
C ALA A 132 19.14 8.51 -1.68
N ASP A 133 18.94 8.27 -2.97
CA ASP A 133 18.19 9.17 -3.85
C ASP A 133 16.68 9.22 -3.54
N TRP A 134 16.16 8.28 -2.74
CA TRP A 134 14.78 8.28 -2.27
C TRP A 134 14.49 9.32 -1.20
N GLU A 135 15.52 9.90 -0.57
CA GLU A 135 15.33 10.96 0.43
C GLU A 135 14.66 12.21 -0.18
N SER A 136 14.96 12.52 -1.45
CA SER A 136 14.34 13.66 -2.13
C SER A 136 12.81 13.53 -2.30
N PRO A 137 12.26 12.45 -2.88
CA PRO A 137 10.81 12.27 -2.94
C PRO A 137 10.18 12.05 -1.55
N TRP A 138 10.91 11.47 -0.59
CA TRP A 138 10.42 11.27 0.78
C TRP A 138 10.02 12.58 1.46
N LEU A 139 10.83 13.62 1.31
CA LEU A 139 10.55 14.96 1.85
C LEU A 139 9.21 15.52 1.36
N GLY A 140 8.84 15.24 0.10
CA GLY A 140 7.54 15.61 -0.45
C GLY A 140 6.40 14.91 0.30
N PHE A 141 6.52 13.59 0.48
CA PHE A 141 5.47 12.80 1.13
C PHE A 141 5.22 13.21 2.58
N ILE A 142 6.29 13.44 3.36
CA ILE A 142 6.15 13.84 4.77
C ILE A 142 5.67 15.28 4.95
N THR A 143 5.83 16.12 3.91
CA THR A 143 5.28 17.48 3.90
C THR A 143 3.76 17.43 3.68
N ASP A 144 3.30 16.57 2.76
CA ASP A 144 1.88 16.39 2.47
C ASP A 144 1.15 15.62 3.59
N TYR A 145 1.81 14.63 4.18
CA TYR A 145 1.26 13.80 5.25
C TYR A 145 2.33 13.49 6.32
N PRO A 146 2.39 14.29 7.40
CA PRO A 146 3.44 14.16 8.42
C PRO A 146 3.38 12.83 9.18
N ILE A 147 4.45 12.05 9.08
CA ILE A 147 4.70 10.81 9.84
C ILE A 147 5.97 10.92 10.70
N PRO A 148 6.14 10.09 11.76
CA PRO A 148 7.31 10.15 12.65
C PRO A 148 8.67 9.95 11.96
N TRP A 149 8.71 9.18 10.87
CA TRP A 149 9.95 8.84 10.15
C TRP A 149 10.32 9.89 9.11
N ARG A 150 11.26 10.77 9.48
CA ARG A 150 11.63 11.96 8.68
C ARG A 150 12.53 11.68 7.49
N THR A 151 13.13 10.49 7.42
CA THR A 151 14.00 10.04 6.33
C THR A 151 13.50 8.71 5.78
N ALA A 152 13.77 8.43 4.51
CA ALA A 152 13.46 7.14 3.91
C ALA A 152 14.22 6.01 4.65
N ALA A 153 15.45 6.27 5.09
CA ALA A 153 16.24 5.35 5.89
C ALA A 153 15.55 4.97 7.23
N ASN A 154 15.10 5.95 8.02
CA ASN A 154 14.40 5.64 9.28
C ASN A 154 13.02 5.02 9.04
N GLY A 155 12.35 5.39 7.94
CA GLY A 155 11.10 4.75 7.54
C GLY A 155 11.30 3.27 7.21
N TYR A 156 12.40 2.95 6.52
CA TYR A 156 12.80 1.57 6.27
C TYR A 156 13.12 0.81 7.56
N GLU A 157 13.88 1.38 8.50
CA GLU A 157 14.19 0.71 9.77
C GLU A 157 12.92 0.31 10.53
N ALA A 158 11.92 1.19 10.55
CA ALA A 158 10.63 0.90 11.15
C ALA A 158 9.88 -0.22 10.41
N LEU A 159 9.82 -0.16 9.08
CA LEU A 159 9.21 -1.24 8.30
C LEU A 159 9.99 -2.55 8.37
N ALA A 160 11.31 -2.52 8.60
CA ALA A 160 12.08 -3.72 8.85
C ALA A 160 11.65 -4.37 10.18
N GLY A 161 11.36 -3.57 11.21
CA GLY A 161 10.74 -4.04 12.46
C GLY A 161 9.37 -4.69 12.26
N PHE A 162 8.58 -4.18 11.31
CA PHE A 162 7.27 -4.75 10.93
C PHE A 162 7.41 -6.04 10.10
N TRP A 163 8.20 -6.00 9.03
CA TRP A 163 8.26 -7.06 8.01
C TRP A 163 9.20 -8.21 8.35
N LEU A 164 10.38 -7.95 8.90
CA LEU A 164 11.38 -9.01 9.12
C LEU A 164 10.88 -10.15 10.01
N PRO A 165 10.08 -9.91 11.08
CA PRO A 165 9.49 -11.01 11.85
C PRO A 165 8.57 -11.92 11.01
N ILE A 166 7.78 -11.35 10.09
CA ILE A 166 6.91 -12.10 9.17
C ILE A 166 7.77 -12.86 8.13
N LEU A 167 8.72 -12.18 7.51
CA LEU A 167 9.55 -12.73 6.43
C LEU A 167 10.44 -13.88 6.92
N LYS A 168 10.83 -13.87 8.20
CA LYS A 168 11.64 -14.92 8.83
C LYS A 168 10.81 -16.01 9.50
N ASP A 169 9.48 -15.95 9.40
CA ASP A 169 8.56 -16.88 10.07
C ASP A 169 8.83 -16.95 11.59
N ALA A 170 9.15 -15.80 12.19
CA ALA A 170 9.58 -15.68 13.59
C ALA A 170 8.43 -15.34 14.55
N LEU A 171 7.20 -15.22 14.03
CA LEU A 171 6.01 -14.87 14.79
C LEU A 171 5.05 -16.06 14.88
N PRO A 172 4.36 -16.26 16.01
CA PRO A 172 3.14 -17.08 16.04
C PRO A 172 2.11 -16.56 15.04
N GLU A 173 1.34 -17.47 14.44
CA GLU A 173 0.33 -17.17 13.41
C GLU A 173 -0.62 -16.03 13.82
N PHE A 174 -1.13 -16.08 15.05
CA PHE A 174 -2.08 -15.12 15.63
C PHE A 174 -1.42 -13.92 16.33
N SER A 175 -0.25 -13.46 15.87
CA SER A 175 0.32 -12.21 16.38
C SER A 175 -0.45 -11.00 15.85
N GLU A 176 -0.74 -10.05 16.73
CA GLU A 176 -1.46 -8.80 16.44
C GLU A 176 -0.49 -7.61 16.34
N TRP A 177 -0.78 -6.68 15.43
CA TRP A 177 0.05 -5.50 15.23
C TRP A 177 -0.40 -4.35 16.15
N HIS A 178 0.54 -3.78 16.91
CA HIS A 178 0.30 -2.63 17.78
C HIS A 178 1.03 -1.38 17.27
N PRO A 179 0.37 -0.49 16.51
CA PRO A 179 1.01 0.67 15.91
C PRO A 179 1.56 1.67 16.93
N ASP A 180 0.95 1.80 18.11
CA ASP A 180 1.36 2.76 19.14
C ASP A 180 2.77 2.49 19.70
N VAL A 181 3.19 1.23 19.70
CA VAL A 181 4.52 0.80 20.14
C VAL A 181 5.37 0.24 19.00
N TRP A 182 4.79 0.14 17.80
CA TRP A 182 5.42 -0.38 16.59
C TRP A 182 5.92 -1.82 16.73
N GLU A 183 5.11 -2.70 17.33
CA GLU A 183 5.49 -4.09 17.63
C GLU A 183 4.37 -5.08 17.32
N TRP A 184 4.77 -6.28 16.89
CA TRP A 184 3.92 -7.47 16.91
C TRP A 184 3.85 -8.03 18.32
N LYS A 185 2.64 -8.28 18.83
CA LYS A 185 2.43 -8.96 20.11
C LYS A 185 1.67 -10.25 19.90
N ARG A 186 1.88 -11.20 20.81
CA ARG A 186 1.15 -12.46 20.81
C ARG A 186 -0.30 -12.19 21.23
N GLY A 187 -1.25 -12.60 20.39
CA GLY A 187 -2.67 -12.67 20.74
C GLY A 187 -2.99 -13.75 21.75
#